data_AF-A0A6G0N354-F1
#
_entry.id   AF-A0A6G0N354-F1
#
_cell.length_a   1.000
_cell.length_b   1.000
_cell.length_c   1.000
_cell.angle_alpha   90.00
_cell.angle_beta   90.00
_cell.angle_gamma   90.00
#
_symmetry.space_group_name_H-M   'P 1'
#
loop_
_entity.id
_entity.type
_entity.pdbx_description
1 polymer ?
#
loop_
_entity_poly.entity_id
_entity_poly.type
_entity_poly.pdbx_seq_one_letter_code
_entity_poly.pdbx_strand_id
1 'polypeptide(L)'
;MGVIAYLRSKTGKRTILRDVHNMIQDAKKCFKGGRSDAERAVSVLDEFCEMNTGYVAEFVIDKETNVVQVITFQSARQKRLFAAFPQVVLVDSTHNSNANRNKLFSFAVHDVIGNVGIFFRL
;
A
#
# COMPACT_ATOMS: atom_id res chain seq x y z
N MET A 1 -5.04 -16.10 -0.62
CA MET A 1 -4.78 -16.69 0.71
C MET A 1 -5.43 -15.81 1.77
N GLY A 2 -6.33 -16.35 2.60
CA GLY A 2 -6.96 -15.57 3.68
C GLY A 2 -6.03 -15.39 4.88
N VAL A 3 -6.30 -14.39 5.72
CA VAL A 3 -5.47 -14.04 6.90
C VAL A 3 -5.21 -15.23 7.83
N ILE A 4 -6.20 -16.11 8.04
CA ILE A 4 -6.04 -17.32 8.86
C ILE A 4 -5.06 -18.30 8.22
N ALA A 5 -5.16 -18.53 6.91
CA ALA A 5 -4.26 -19.44 6.20
C ALA A 5 -2.81 -18.93 6.25
N TYR A 6 -2.63 -17.62 6.12
CA TYR A 6 -1.32 -16.97 6.28
C TYR A 6 -0.76 -17.13 7.71
N LEU A 7 -1.58 -16.90 8.75
CA LEU A 7 -1.13 -17.03 10.13
C LEU A 7 -0.74 -18.49 10.47
N ARG A 8 -1.51 -19.46 9.98
CA ARG A 8 -1.19 -20.89 10.15
C ARG A 8 0.13 -21.26 9.48
N SER A 9 0.35 -20.80 8.25
CA SER A 9 1.59 -21.11 7.52
C SER A 9 2.82 -20.45 8.13
N LYS A 10 2.67 -19.25 8.72
CA LYS A 10 3.79 -18.53 9.35
C LYS A 10 4.10 -18.96 10.77
N THR A 11 3.08 -19.28 11.57
CA THR A 11 3.25 -19.57 13.00
C THR A 11 3.23 -21.06 13.34
N GLY A 12 2.73 -21.92 12.44
CA GLY A 12 2.48 -23.33 12.72
C GLY A 12 1.34 -23.59 13.72
N LYS A 13 0.70 -22.53 14.24
CA LYS A 13 -0.37 -22.65 15.25
C LYS A 13 -1.72 -22.82 14.58
N ARG A 14 -2.62 -23.57 15.22
CA ARG A 14 -4.02 -23.75 14.78
C ARG A 14 -4.87 -22.51 15.10
N THR A 15 -4.57 -21.37 14.48
CA THR A 15 -5.34 -20.14 14.63
C THR A 15 -6.77 -20.32 14.12
N ILE A 16 -7.75 -19.88 14.92
CA ILE A 16 -9.17 -19.79 14.56
C ILE A 16 -9.63 -18.32 14.46
N LEU A 17 -10.82 -18.07 13.89
CA LEU A 17 -11.37 -16.72 13.73
C LEU A 17 -11.42 -15.93 15.05
N ARG A 18 -11.72 -16.61 16.15
CA ARG A 18 -11.77 -16.00 17.49
C ARG A 18 -10.40 -15.45 17.90
N ASP A 19 -9.32 -16.17 17.62
CA ASP A 19 -7.96 -15.71 17.94
C ASP A 19 -7.62 -14.43 17.18
N VAL A 20 -7.99 -14.37 15.89
CA VAL A 20 -7.81 -13.16 15.07
C VAL A 20 -8.63 -11.99 15.64
N HIS A 21 -9.87 -12.25 16.07
CA HIS A 21 -10.70 -11.23 16.69
C HIS A 21 -10.09 -10.72 18.00
N ASN A 22 -9.58 -11.62 18.86
CA ASN A 22 -8.90 -11.27 20.09
C ASN A 22 -7.63 -10.47 19.83
N MET A 23 -6.80 -10.88 18.87
CA MET A 23 -5.61 -10.14 18.45
C MET A 23 -5.96 -8.72 17.98
N ILE A 24 -7.05 -8.56 17.21
CA ILE A 24 -7.52 -7.25 16.76
C ILE A 24 -8.02 -6.41 17.95
N GLN A 25 -8.78 -7.02 18.87
CA GLN A 25 -9.25 -6.33 20.07
C GLN A 25 -8.11 -5.89 20.98
N ASP A 26 -7.10 -6.73 21.16
CA ASP A 26 -5.93 -6.43 21.98
C ASP A 26 -5.04 -5.37 21.32
N ALA A 27 -4.82 -5.46 20.01
CA ALA A 27 -4.18 -4.38 19.24
C ALA A 27 -4.95 -3.06 19.42
N LYS A 28 -6.29 -3.10 19.38
CA LYS A 28 -7.15 -1.94 19.66
C LYS A 28 -7.02 -1.37 21.06
N LYS A 29 -6.74 -2.20 22.07
CA LYS A 29 -6.45 -1.72 23.42
C LYS A 29 -5.08 -1.05 23.49
N CYS A 30 -4.07 -1.61 22.82
CA CYS A 30 -2.76 -0.97 22.69
C CYS A 30 -2.82 0.37 21.93
N PHE A 31 -3.77 0.54 21.01
CA PHE A 31 -3.99 1.83 20.33
C PHE A 31 -4.52 2.94 21.27
N LYS A 32 -5.03 2.62 22.47
CA LYS A 32 -5.54 3.63 23.42
C LYS A 32 -4.45 4.38 24.19
N GLY A 33 -3.16 4.05 24.00
CA GLY A 33 -2.04 4.69 24.71
C GLY A 33 -0.78 4.91 23.88
N GLY A 34 -0.78 4.68 22.56
CA GLY A 34 0.43 4.71 21.75
C GLY A 34 0.18 5.28 20.35
N ARG A 35 0.84 6.41 20.07
CA ARG A 35 0.93 7.15 18.80
C ARG A 35 -0.41 7.54 18.17
N SER A 36 -0.54 8.82 17.85
CA SER A 36 -1.60 9.37 17.00
C SER A 36 -1.68 8.62 15.66
N ASP A 37 -2.85 8.67 15.01
CA ASP A 37 -3.02 8.07 13.68
C ASP A 37 -1.99 8.62 12.67
N ALA A 38 -1.61 9.89 12.81
CA ALA A 38 -0.59 10.54 11.99
C ALA A 38 0.80 9.93 12.21
N GLU A 39 1.24 9.79 13.47
CA GLU A 39 2.53 9.17 13.79
C GLU A 39 2.61 7.72 13.31
N ARG A 40 1.48 7.00 13.33
CA ARG A 40 1.41 5.65 12.77
C ARG A 40 1.51 5.65 11.25
N ALA A 41 0.82 6.57 10.57
CA ALA A 41 0.91 6.70 9.11
C ALA A 41 2.34 7.00 8.67
N VAL A 42 3.05 7.90 9.38
CA VAL A 42 4.46 8.22 9.12
C VAL A 42 5.34 6.98 9.32
N SER A 43 5.20 6.27 10.44
CA SER A 43 5.97 5.05 10.71
C SER A 43 5.83 3.99 9.62
N VAL A 44 4.62 3.82 9.06
CA VAL A 44 4.37 2.87 7.96
C VAL A 44 5.06 3.31 6.67
N LEU A 45 5.13 4.61 6.40
CA LEU A 45 5.78 5.17 5.22
C LEU A 45 7.31 5.13 5.34
N ASP A 46 7.84 5.33 6.54
CA ASP A 46 9.27 5.16 6.83
C ASP A 46 9.68 3.69 6.62
N GLU A 47 8.94 2.74 7.22
CA GLU A 47 9.14 1.30 6.99
C GLU A 47 9.08 0.97 5.49
N PHE A 48 8.14 1.58 4.74
CA PHE A 48 8.05 1.39 3.30
C PHE A 48 9.31 1.86 2.56
N CYS A 49 9.86 3.01 2.92
CA CYS A 49 11.08 3.53 2.31
C CYS A 49 12.30 2.66 2.65
N GLU A 50 12.33 2.07 3.84
CA GLU A 50 13.41 1.17 4.29
C GLU A 50 13.34 -0.22 3.63
N MET A 51 12.17 -0.66 3.15
CA MET A 51 12.02 -1.99 2.54
C MET A 51 12.93 -2.24 1.33
N ASN A 52 13.25 -1.20 0.55
CA ASN A 52 14.14 -1.36 -0.61
C ASN A 52 14.72 -0.03 -1.10
N THR A 53 15.93 -0.08 -1.62
CA THR A 53 16.61 1.09 -2.19
C THR A 53 15.81 1.69 -3.34
N GLY A 54 15.56 3.00 -3.27
CA GLY A 54 14.85 3.76 -4.29
C GLY A 54 13.33 3.78 -4.11
N TYR A 55 12.80 3.24 -3.01
CA TYR A 55 11.45 3.48 -2.56
C TYR A 55 11.38 4.86 -1.91
N VAL A 56 10.33 5.62 -2.21
CA VAL A 56 10.18 7.01 -1.74
C VAL A 56 8.72 7.23 -1.33
N ALA A 57 8.51 7.96 -0.25
CA ALA A 57 7.23 8.52 0.13
C ALA A 57 7.38 10.04 0.33
N GLU A 58 6.38 10.81 -0.10
CA GLU A 58 6.36 12.27 0.03
C GLU A 58 5.01 12.77 0.52
N PHE A 59 5.03 13.88 1.24
CA PHE A 59 3.85 14.55 1.76
C PHE A 59 3.70 15.92 1.09
N VAL A 60 2.54 16.18 0.51
CA VAL A 60 2.16 17.51 0.04
C VAL A 60 1.36 18.17 1.14
N ILE A 61 1.97 19.19 1.76
CA ILE A 61 1.39 19.93 2.88
C ILE A 61 0.86 21.26 2.36
N ASP A 62 -0.37 21.57 2.72
CA ASP A 62 -0.95 22.90 2.56
C ASP A 62 -0.21 23.89 3.45
N LYS A 63 0.39 24.91 2.85
CA LYS A 63 1.20 25.90 3.58
C LYS A 63 0.37 26.81 4.47
N GLU A 64 -0.92 27.02 4.16
CA GLU A 64 -1.77 27.90 4.95
C GLU A 64 -2.37 27.16 6.16
N THR A 65 -2.82 25.92 5.95
CA THR A 65 -3.49 25.14 6.99
C THR A 65 -2.55 24.20 7.76
N ASN A 66 -1.33 23.99 7.25
CA ASN A 66 -0.36 23.01 7.74
C ASN A 66 -0.94 21.57 7.81
N VAL A 67 -1.88 21.27 6.91
CA VAL A 67 -2.52 19.96 6.79
C VAL A 67 -1.93 19.21 5.60
N VAL A 68 -1.65 17.92 5.78
CA VAL A 68 -1.27 17.02 4.69
C VAL A 68 -2.47 16.83 3.75
N GLN A 69 -2.35 17.28 2.50
CA GLN A 69 -3.39 17.13 1.48
C GLN A 69 -3.21 15.84 0.67
N VAL A 70 -1.97 15.48 0.36
CA VAL A 70 -1.65 14.30 -0.45
C VAL A 70 -0.45 13.58 0.14
N ILE A 71 -0.54 12.25 0.15
CA ILE A 71 0.58 11.36 0.45
C ILE A 71 0.87 10.57 -0.82
N THR A 72 2.10 10.61 -1.30
CA THR A 72 2.56 9.77 -2.40
C THR A 72 3.56 8.74 -1.88
N PHE A 73 3.54 7.54 -2.44
CA PHE A 73 4.57 6.54 -2.19
C PHE A 73 4.80 5.75 -3.48
N GLN A 74 6.07 5.54 -3.81
CA GLN A 74 6.49 5.00 -5.09
C GLN A 74 7.64 4.02 -4.88
N SER A 75 7.48 2.81 -5.41
CA SER A 75 8.57 1.85 -5.56
C SER A 75 9.57 2.32 -6.63
N ALA A 76 10.81 1.83 -6.54
CA ALA A 76 11.84 2.08 -7.55
C ALA A 76 11.38 1.67 -8.97
N ARG A 77 10.57 0.60 -9.08
CA ARG A 77 10.00 0.14 -10.36
C ARG A 77 9.01 1.16 -10.94
N GLN A 78 8.09 1.68 -10.12
CA GLN A 78 7.13 2.70 -10.57
C GLN A 78 7.87 3.93 -11.09
N LYS A 79 8.87 4.43 -10.35
CA LYS A 79 9.68 5.57 -10.79
C LYS A 79 10.35 5.35 -12.15
N ARG A 80 10.96 4.18 -12.35
CA ARG A 80 11.60 3.82 -13.64
C ARG A 80 10.59 3.75 -14.78
N LEU A 81 9.40 3.20 -14.54
CA LEU A 81 8.36 3.08 -15.56
C LEU A 81 7.79 4.44 -15.96
N PHE A 82 7.53 5.33 -14.99
CA PHE A 82 7.09 6.70 -15.30
C PHE A 82 8.14 7.49 -16.07
N ALA A 83 9.43 7.29 -15.77
CA ALA A 83 10.52 7.90 -16.54
C ALA A 83 10.63 7.34 -17.97
N ALA A 84 10.44 6.02 -18.14
CA ALA A 84 10.51 5.36 -19.44
C ALA A 84 9.28 5.63 -20.33
N PHE A 85 8.11 5.83 -19.72
CA PHE A 85 6.83 6.01 -20.41
C PHE A 85 6.07 7.23 -19.88
N PRO A 86 6.56 8.46 -20.15
CA PRO A 86 5.95 9.68 -19.61
C PRO A 86 4.53 9.95 -20.14
N GLN A 87 4.14 9.32 -21.26
CA GLN A 87 2.80 9.45 -21.86
C GLN A 87 1.76 8.50 -21.27
N VAL A 88 2.17 7.56 -20.39
CA VAL A 88 1.27 6.56 -19.82
C VAL A 88 0.65 7.09 -18.53
N VAL A 89 -0.61 7.53 -18.63
CA VAL A 89 -1.45 7.86 -17.46
C VAL A 89 -2.76 7.07 -17.59
N LEU A 90 -2.69 5.76 -17.35
CA LEU A 90 -3.91 4.97 -17.13
C LEU A 90 -3.84 4.40 -15.72
N VAL A 91 -4.54 5.09 -14.82
CA VAL A 91 -4.80 4.66 -13.44
C VAL A 91 -6.17 3.99 -13.47
N ASP A 92 -6.20 2.66 -13.66
CA ASP A 92 -7.45 1.93 -13.50
C ASP A 92 -7.75 1.79 -12.00
N SER A 93 -8.79 2.49 -11.56
CA SER A 93 -9.32 2.43 -10.19
C SER A 93 -10.58 1.57 -10.06
N THR A 94 -11.02 0.92 -11.15
CA THR A 94 -12.44 0.59 -11.27
C THR A 94 -12.84 -0.84 -10.91
N HIS A 95 -11.98 -1.87 -10.95
CA HIS A 95 -12.56 -3.22 -10.78
C HIS A 95 -11.79 -4.32 -10.04
N ASN A 96 -10.65 -4.07 -9.38
CA ASN A 96 -9.96 -5.15 -8.68
C ASN A 96 -9.57 -4.76 -7.26
N SER A 97 -10.41 -5.14 -6.31
CA SER A 97 -9.98 -5.18 -4.93
C SER A 97 -9.12 -6.42 -4.69
N ASN A 98 -8.03 -6.31 -3.92
CA ASN A 98 -7.28 -7.50 -3.51
C ASN A 98 -8.14 -8.44 -2.65
N ALA A 99 -7.61 -9.60 -2.27
CA ALA A 99 -8.32 -10.55 -1.39
C ALA A 99 -8.80 -9.93 -0.05
N ASN A 100 -8.27 -8.76 0.32
CA ASN A 100 -8.62 -7.98 1.50
C ASN A 100 -9.53 -6.77 1.20
N ARG A 101 -10.12 -6.68 -0.01
CA ARG A 101 -11.01 -5.61 -0.48
C ARG A 101 -10.38 -4.21 -0.66
N ASN A 102 -9.07 -4.06 -0.62
CA ASN A 102 -8.41 -2.77 -0.90
C ASN A 102 -8.39 -2.52 -2.41
N LYS A 103 -8.82 -1.32 -2.84
CA LYS A 103 -8.71 -0.90 -4.24
C LYS A 103 -7.24 -0.93 -4.65
N LEU A 104 -6.89 -1.82 -5.57
CA LEU A 104 -5.57 -1.85 -6.19
C LEU A 104 -5.64 -1.06 -7.48
N PHE A 105 -4.64 -0.20 -7.70
CA PHE A 105 -4.47 0.45 -9.00
C PHE A 105 -3.61 -0.45 -9.89
N SER A 106 -3.99 -0.55 -11.17
CA SER A 106 -3.16 -1.17 -12.19
C SER A 106 -2.74 -0.12 -13.21
N PHE A 107 -1.49 -0.20 -13.66
CA PHE A 107 -0.98 0.63 -14.76
C PHE A 107 -0.98 -0.20 -16.04
N ALA A 108 -1.47 0.39 -17.13
CA ALA A 108 -1.37 -0.17 -18.47
C ALA A 108 -0.52 0.76 -19.33
N VAL A 109 0.58 0.24 -19.90
CA VAL A 109 1.46 0.98 -20.83
C VAL A 109 0.94 0.76 -22.26
N HIS A 110 0.69 1.86 -22.98
CA HIS A 110 0.40 1.82 -24.41
C HIS A 110 1.66 2.26 -25.16
N ASP A 111 2.28 1.34 -25.89
CA ASP A 111 3.32 1.69 -26.86
C ASP A 111 2.66 2.21 -28.16
N VAL A 112 3.33 3.09 -28.91
CA VAL A 112 2.83 3.76 -30.13
C VAL A 112 2.36 2.76 -31.21
N ILE A 113 2.72 1.48 -31.07
CA ILE A 113 2.40 0.37 -31.97
C ILE A 113 1.12 -0.41 -31.58
N GLY A 114 0.43 -0.05 -30.49
CA GLY A 114 -0.87 -0.66 -30.13
C GLY A 114 -0.79 -2.02 -29.43
N ASN A 115 0.42 -2.46 -29.04
CA ASN A 115 0.59 -3.63 -28.20
C ASN A 115 0.35 -3.25 -26.72
N VAL A 116 -0.78 -3.69 -26.17
CA VAL A 116 -1.10 -3.53 -24.74
C VAL A 116 -0.35 -4.60 -23.97
N GLY A 117 0.76 -4.23 -23.34
CA GLY A 117 1.59 -5.14 -22.57
C GLY A 117 2.11 -4.46 -21.31
N ILE A 118 1.49 -4.78 -20.19
CA ILE A 118 2.04 -5.05 -18.84
C ILE A 118 0.97 -4.64 -17.81
N PHE A 119 0.44 -5.62 -17.08
CA PHE A 119 -0.40 -5.43 -15.91
C PHE A 119 0.47 -5.42 -14.64
N PHE A 120 0.61 -4.28 -14.00
CA PHE A 120 1.17 -4.21 -12.65
C PHE A 120 0.05 -4.30 -11.62
N ARG A 121 0.04 -5.38 -10.83
CA ARG A 121 -0.80 -5.50 -9.63
C ARG A 121 0.06 -5.11 -8.43
N LEU A 122 -0.35 -4.08 -7.69
CA LEU A 122 0.14 -3.83 -6.33
C LEU A 122 -0.48 -4.84 -5.35
#